data_AF-A0A8F7KMM8-F1
#
_entry.id   AF-A0A8F7KMM8-F1
#
_cell.length_a   1.000
_cell.length_b   1.000
_cell.length_c   1.000
_cell.angle_alpha   90.00
_cell.angle_beta   90.00
_cell.angle_gamma   90.00
#
_symmetry.space_group_name_H-M   'P 1'
#
loop_
_entity.id
_entity.type
_entity.pdbx_description
1 polymer ?
#
loop_
_entity_poly.entity_id
_entity_poly.type
_entity_poly.pdbx_seq_one_letter_code
_entity_poly.pdbx_strand_id
1 'polypeptide(L)' 'TVFSKSPVALGQPNTLICLVDNIFPPVVNITWLSNGHSVTEGVSETSFLSKSDHSFFKISYLTFLPSADEIYDCKV' A
#
# COMPACT_ATOMS: atom_id res chain seq x y z
N THR A 1 3.18 6.90 2.22
CA THR A 1 4.33 6.70 1.32
C THR A 1 4.20 5.36 0.61
N VAL A 2 4.49 5.31 -0.69
CA VAL A 2 4.43 4.08 -1.50
C VAL A 2 5.84 3.68 -1.93
N PHE A 3 6.19 2.39 -1.80
CA PHE A 3 7.46 1.83 -2.24
C PHE A 3 7.34 0.34 -2.52
N SER A 4 8.25 -0.23 -3.34
CA SER A 4 8.27 -1.66 -3.63
C SER A 4 9.05 -2.45 -2.56
N LYS A 5 8.64 -3.70 -2.31
CA LYS A 5 9.32 -4.62 -1.39
C LYS A 5 10.72 -4.99 -1.86
N SER A 6 10.89 -5.16 -3.18
CA SER A 6 12.17 -5.43 -3.84
C SER A 6 12.33 -4.57 -5.09
N PRO A 7 13.55 -4.46 -5.67
CA PRO A 7 13.75 -3.81 -6.95
C PRO A 7 12.78 -4.33 -8.01
N VAL A 8 12.21 -3.43 -8.79
CA VAL A 8 11.19 -3.78 -9.79
C VAL A 8 11.84 -4.37 -11.03
N ALA A 9 11.39 -5.56 -11.44
CA ALA A 9 11.76 -6.20 -12.69
C ALA A 9 10.49 -6.61 -13.45
N LEU A 10 10.41 -6.30 -14.74
CA LEU A 10 9.24 -6.58 -15.58
C LEU A 10 8.97 -8.09 -15.63
N GLY A 11 7.71 -8.48 -15.46
CA GLY A 11 7.30 -9.88 -15.49
C GLY A 11 7.73 -10.73 -14.29
N GLN A 12 8.35 -10.14 -13.25
CA GLN A 12 8.65 -10.82 -11.99
C GLN A 12 7.71 -10.33 -10.88
N PRO A 13 6.96 -11.23 -10.20
CA PRO A 13 6.04 -10.84 -9.14
C PRO A 13 6.71 -9.99 -8.04
N ASN A 14 6.02 -8.95 -7.59
CA ASN A 14 6.50 -8.05 -6.54
C ASN A 14 5.34 -7.57 -5.66
N THR A 15 5.63 -6.76 -4.64
CA THR A 15 4.65 -6.20 -3.72
C THR A 15 4.90 -4.72 -3.53
N LEU A 16 3.88 -3.90 -3.77
CA LEU A 16 3.86 -2.50 -3.34
C LEU A 16 3.43 -2.41 -1.89
N ILE A 17 4.05 -1.49 -1.17
CA ILE A 17 3.84 -1.23 0.25
C ILE A 17 3.41 0.23 0.37
N CYS A 18 2.23 0.44 0.95
CA CYS A 18 1.75 1.75 1.34
C CYS A 18 1.83 1.89 2.86
N LEU A 19 2.80 2.67 3.32
CA LEU A 19 2.93 3.06 4.72
C LEU A 19 2.11 4.33 4.96
N VAL A 20 1.13 4.23 5.84
CA VAL A 20 0.35 5.37 6.35
C VAL A 20 0.72 5.57 7.81
N ASP A 21 1.31 6.70 8.13
CA ASP A 21 1.84 7.01 9.46
C ASP A 21 1.09 8.22 10.06
N ASN A 22 1.28 8.45 11.36
CA ASN A 22 0.70 9.55 12.13
C ASN A 22 -0.84 9.58 12.08
N ILE A 23 -1.45 8.39 12.16
CA ILE A 23 -2.90 8.21 12.16
C ILE A 23 -3.43 8.45 13.56
N PHE A 24 -4.35 9.40 13.72
CA PHE A 24 -5.09 9.62 14.96
C PHE A 24 -6.40 10.39 14.68
N PRO A 25 -7.58 9.94 15.15
CA PRO A 25 -7.86 8.65 15.80
C PRO A 25 -7.63 7.45 14.85
N PRO A 26 -7.68 6.18 15.30
CA PRO A 26 -7.42 4.99 14.46
C PRO A 26 -8.58 4.71 13.49
N VAL A 27 -8.80 5.62 12.54
CA VAL A 27 -9.81 5.53 11.48
C VAL A 27 -9.17 6.00 10.18
N VAL A 28 -9.05 5.10 9.19
CA VAL A 28 -8.51 5.40 7.87
C VAL A 28 -9.00 4.36 6.86
N ASN A 29 -9.23 4.77 5.61
CA ASN A 29 -9.58 3.87 4.51
C ASN A 29 -8.47 3.88 3.47
N ILE A 30 -7.73 2.78 3.37
CA ILE A 30 -6.64 2.65 2.40
C ILE A 30 -7.15 1.87 1.19
N THR A 31 -7.02 2.47 0.01
CA THR A 31 -7.44 1.85 -1.26
C THR A 31 -6.30 1.91 -2.27
N TRP A 32 -6.13 0.83 -3.03
CA TRP A 32 -5.19 0.78 -4.14
C TRP A 32 -5.90 1.10 -5.44
N LEU A 33 -5.25 1.90 -6.27
CA LEU A 33 -5.68 2.18 -7.64
C LEU A 33 -4.63 1.66 -8.61
N SER A 34 -5.06 1.00 -9.69
CA SER A 34 -4.25 0.74 -10.89
C SER A 34 -4.84 1.54 -12.03
N ASN A 35 -4.05 2.45 -12.62
CA ASN A 35 -4.48 3.37 -13.67
C ASN A 35 -5.78 4.11 -13.32
N GLY A 36 -5.92 4.52 -12.04
CA GLY A 36 -7.11 5.21 -11.51
C GLY A 36 -8.30 4.32 -11.14
N HIS A 37 -8.25 3.02 -11.43
CA HIS A 37 -9.31 2.06 -11.09
C HIS A 37 -9.02 1.32 -9.79
N SER A 38 -10.02 1.14 -8.93
CA SER A 38 -9.87 0.43 -7.66
C SER A 38 -9.49 -1.03 -7.86
N VAL A 39 -8.47 -1.50 -7.14
CA VAL A 39 -8.04 -2.89 -7.13
C VAL A 39 -8.18 -3.47 -5.72
N THR A 40 -8.74 -4.67 -5.64
CA THR A 40 -8.90 -5.41 -4.38
C THR A 40 -8.18 -6.75 -4.39
N GLU A 41 -7.85 -7.29 -5.56
CA GLU A 41 -7.10 -8.53 -5.70
C GLU A 41 -5.65 -8.31 -5.25
N GLY A 42 -5.11 -9.27 -4.48
CA GLY A 42 -3.74 -9.17 -3.97
C GLY A 42 -3.54 -8.11 -2.88
N VAL A 43 -4.62 -7.45 -2.41
CA VAL A 43 -4.56 -6.46 -1.35
C VAL A 43 -4.63 -7.12 0.01
N SER A 44 -3.74 -6.71 0.91
CA SER A 44 -3.81 -7.05 2.34
C SER A 44 -3.35 -5.88 3.19
N GLU A 45 -3.72 -5.85 4.47
CA GLU A 45 -3.36 -4.75 5.36
C GLU A 45 -3.12 -5.23 6.79
N THR A 46 -2.30 -4.48 7.53
CA THR A 46 -2.13 -4.68 8.97
C THR A 46 -3.30 -4.09 9.74
N SER A 47 -3.48 -4.51 11.00
CA SER A 47 -4.21 -3.70 11.99
C SER A 47 -3.48 -2.36 12.24
N PHE A 48 -4.10 -1.47 13.01
CA PHE A 48 -3.42 -0.27 13.52
C PHE A 48 -2.29 -0.68 14.45
N LEU A 49 -1.07 -0.30 14.10
CA LEU A 49 0.13 -0.53 14.91
C LEU A 49 0.42 0.72 15.72
N SER A 50 0.61 0.57 17.03
CA SER A 50 0.81 1.70 17.94
C SER A 50 2.23 2.26 17.87
N LYS A 51 2.35 3.58 18.07
CA LYS A 51 3.61 4.30 18.24
C LYS A 51 3.76 4.80 19.67
N SER A 52 5.00 5.13 20.04
CA SER A 52 5.33 5.66 21.37
C SER A 52 4.70 7.03 21.66
N ASP A 53 4.36 7.80 20.63
CA ASP A 53 3.67 9.10 20.72
C ASP A 53 2.13 8.97 20.78
N HIS A 54 1.61 7.75 20.98
CA HIS A 54 0.19 7.41 21.00
C HIS A 54 -0.56 7.59 19.67
N SER A 55 0.14 7.91 18.57
CA SER A 55 -0.39 7.79 17.22
C SER A 55 -0.33 6.33 16.72
N PHE A 56 -0.92 6.07 15.56
CA PHE A 56 -0.89 4.78 14.90
C PHE A 56 -0.25 4.88 13.51
N PHE A 57 0.25 3.76 13.03
CA PHE A 57 0.53 3.57 11.60
C PHE A 57 -0.14 2.30 11.11
N LYS A 58 -0.37 2.24 9.80
CA LYS A 58 -0.98 1.09 9.11
C LYS A 58 -0.22 0.85 7.82
N ILE A 59 -0.02 -0.42 7.47
CA ILE A 59 0.64 -0.81 6.23
C ILE A 59 -0.37 -1.56 5.39
N SER A 60 -0.57 -1.11 4.15
CA SER A 60 -1.30 -1.86 3.12
C SER A 60 -0.31 -2.40 2.09
N TYR A 61 -0.59 -3.58 1.56
CA TYR A 61 0.22 -4.31 0.60
C TYR A 61 -0.62 -4.60 -0.64
N LEU A 62 -0.01 -4.50 -1.82
CA LEU A 62 -0.59 -4.94 -3.08
C LEU A 62 0.42 -5.84 -3.80
N THR A 63 0.08 -7.12 -3.98
CA THR A 63 0.86 -8.01 -4.86
C THR A 63 0.51 -7.71 -6.32
N PHE A 64 1.52 -7.53 -7.16
CA PHE A 64 1.35 -7.18 -8.55
C PHE A 64 2.42 -7.82 -9.44
N LEU A 65 2.16 -7.88 -10.73
CA LEU A 65 3.12 -8.26 -11.75
C LEU A 65 3.53 -6.99 -12.51
N PRO A 66 4.75 -6.47 -12.33
CA PRO A 66 5.15 -5.21 -12.93
C PRO A 66 5.05 -5.22 -14.46
N SER A 67 4.38 -4.21 -14.99
CA SER A 67 4.32 -3.88 -16.41
C SER A 67 4.77 -2.44 -16.66
N ALA A 68 5.15 -2.11 -17.90
CA ALA A 68 5.70 -0.79 -18.24
C ALA A 68 4.64 0.33 -18.25
N ASP A 69 3.37 -0.03 -18.43
CA ASP A 69 2.27 0.92 -18.67
C ASP A 69 1.30 1.04 -17.48
N GLU A 70 1.58 0.36 -16.36
CA GLU A 70 0.76 0.42 -15.15
C GLU A 70 1.31 1.40 -14.13
N ILE A 71 0.43 2.31 -13.70
CA ILE A 71 0.66 3.26 -12.62
C ILE A 71 -0.20 2.84 -11.44
N TYR A 72 0.42 2.75 -10.26
CA TYR A 72 -0.28 2.40 -9.03
C TYR A 72 -0.27 3.56 -8.04
N ASP A 73 -1.44 3.83 -7.47
CA ASP A 73 -1.62 4.81 -6.41
C ASP A 73 -2.14 4.15 -5.14
N CYS A 74 -1.66 4.63 -4.00
CA CYS A 74 -2.29 4.36 -2.71
C CYS A 74 -3.07 5.60 -2.28
N LYS A 75 -4.39 5.47 -2.21
CA LYS A 75 -5.29 6.52 -1.74
C LYS A 75 -5.64 6.26 -0.28
N VAL A 76 -5.45 7.28 0.55
CA VAL A 76 -5.62 7.30 2.01
C VAL A 76 -6.67 8.32 2.39
#